data_AF-A0A077LUI3-F1
#
_entry.id   AF-A0A077LUI3-F1
#
_cell.length_a   1.000
_cell.length_b   1.000
_cell.length_c   1.000
_cell.angle_alpha   90.00
_cell.angle_beta   90.00
_cell.angle_gamma   90.00
#
_symmetry.space_group_name_H-M   'P 1'
#
loop_
_entity.id
_entity.type
_entity.pdbx_description
1 polymer ?
#
loop_
_entity_poly.entity_id
_entity_poly.type
_entity_poly.pdbx_seq_one_letter_code
_entity_poly.pdbx_strand_id
1 'polypeptide(L)' 'MLNAFSAAGLWIEATLEPQLPADAGDRYPNKREWMNKYLGILIFTLRPLPVRRPTT' A
#
# COMPACT_ATOMS: atom_id res chain seq x y z
N MET A 1 -3.68 6.44 9.37
CA MET A 1 -3.08 5.10 9.17
C MET A 1 -1.62 5.06 9.56
N LEU A 2 -0.73 5.88 8.97
CA LEU A 2 0.72 5.84 9.25
C LEU A 2 1.06 5.86 10.76
N ASN A 3 0.42 6.77 11.51
CA ASN A 3 0.64 6.88 12.96
C ASN A 3 0.14 5.65 13.75
N ALA A 4 -0.87 4.93 13.25
CA ALA A 4 -1.42 3.75 13.92
C ALA A 4 -0.49 2.53 13.79
N PHE A 5 0.14 2.33 12.63
CA PHE A 5 1.11 1.24 12.45
C PHE A 5 2.37 1.44 13.27
N SER A 6 2.92 2.67 13.28
CA SER A 6 4.08 3.00 14.12
C SER A 6 3.77 2.83 15.60
N ALA A 7 2.58 3.25 16.06
CA ALA A 7 2.14 3.04 17.44
C ALA A 7 1.99 1.55 17.80
N ALA A 8 1.71 0.69 16.82
CA ALA A 8 1.66 -0.77 16.98
C ALA A 8 3.01 -1.47 16.82
N GLY A 9 4.12 -0.72 16.68
CA GLY A 9 5.46 -1.30 16.53
C GLY A 9 5.73 -1.87 15.14
N LEU A 10 4.99 -1.44 14.12
CA LEU A 10 5.12 -1.89 12.73
C LEU A 10 5.65 -0.76 11.83
N TRP A 11 6.47 -1.11 10.85
CA TRP A 11 6.83 -0.22 9.75
C TRP A 11 6.23 -0.72 8.44
N ILE A 12 5.93 0.23 7.55
CA ILE A 12 5.39 -0.06 6.21
C ILE A 12 6.56 -0.38 5.29
N GLU A 13 6.67 -1.64 4.87
CA GLU A 13 7.64 -2.09 3.88
C GLU A 13 7.24 -1.66 2.47
N ALA A 14 5.97 -1.82 2.13
CA ALA A 14 5.44 -1.43 0.83
C ALA A 14 3.98 -0.95 0.94
N THR A 15 3.61 -0.03 0.06
CA THR A 15 2.22 0.38 -0.16
C THR A 15 1.89 0.19 -1.63
N LEU A 16 0.77 -0.46 -1.90
CA LEU A 16 0.30 -0.76 -3.25
C LEU A 16 -1.14 -0.29 -3.39
N GLU A 17 -1.42 0.40 -4.50
CA GLU A 17 -2.77 0.60 -4.98
C GLU A 17 -3.03 -0.40 -6.11
N PRO A 18 -3.99 -1.31 -5.99
CA PRO A 18 -4.34 -2.22 -7.07
C PRO A 18 -4.86 -1.44 -8.29
N GLN A 19 -4.18 -1.58 -9.41
CA GLN A 19 -4.58 -1.01 -10.70
C GLN A 19 -5.05 -2.10 -11.66
N LEU A 20 -5.74 -1.71 -12.73
CA LEU A 20 -6.10 -2.66 -13.78
C LEU A 20 -4.82 -3.19 -14.47
N PRO A 21 -4.74 -4.50 -14.74
CA PRO A 21 -3.71 -5.04 -15.62
C PRO A 21 -3.79 -4.39 -17.00
N ALA A 22 -2.66 -4.23 -17.69
CA ALA A 22 -2.57 -3.45 -18.93
C ALA A 22 -3.53 -3.95 -20.02
N ASP A 23 -3.66 -5.27 -20.17
CA ASP A 23 -4.55 -5.93 -21.14
C ASP A 23 -6.05 -5.76 -20.82
N ALA A 24 -6.40 -5.57 -19.54
CA ALA A 24 -7.75 -5.25 -19.12
C ALA A 24 -8.08 -3.76 -19.32
N GLY A 25 -7.06 -2.89 -19.33
CA GLY A 25 -7.23 -1.45 -19.53
C GLY A 25 -7.85 -1.10 -20.88
N ASP A 26 -7.49 -1.84 -21.93
CA ASP A 26 -8.03 -1.63 -23.28
C ASP A 26 -9.46 -2.15 -23.43
N ARG A 27 -9.82 -3.18 -22.65
CA ARG A 27 -11.19 -3.73 -22.60
C ARG A 27 -12.15 -2.84 -21.81
N TYR A 28 -11.64 -2.11 -20.82
CA TYR A 28 -12.44 -1.31 -19.88
C TYR A 28 -11.88 0.12 -19.70
N PRO A 29 -11.91 0.97 -20.75
CA PRO A 29 -11.29 2.29 -20.72
C PRO A 29 -11.87 3.20 -19.64
N ASN A 30 -13.20 3.24 -19.50
CA ASN A 30 -13.88 4.07 -18.49
C ASN A 30 -13.51 3.67 -17.06
N LYS A 31 -13.31 2.37 -16.83
CA LYS A 31 -12.90 1.85 -15.51
C LYS A 31 -11.45 2.24 -15.21
N ARG A 32 -10.57 2.19 -16.22
CA ARG A 32 -9.19 2.68 -16.12
C ARG A 32 -9.14 4.17 -15.81
N GLU A 33 -9.94 5.00 -16.49
CA GLU A 33 -10.03 6.43 -16.22
C GLU A 33 -10.50 6.72 -14.79
N TRP A 34 -11.51 5.97 -14.32
CA TRP A 34 -11.99 6.11 -12.95
C TRP A 34 -10.90 5.76 -11.91
N MET A 35 -10.19 4.65 -12.11
CA MET A 35 -9.10 4.21 -11.20
C MET A 35 -7.86 5.11 -11.27
N ASN A 36 -7.61 5.79 -12.40
CA ASN A 36 -6.56 6.80 -12.50
C ASN A 36 -6.95 8.13 -11.83
N LYS A 37 -8.25 8.41 -11.72
CA LYS A 37 -8.77 9.65 -11.16
C LYS A 37 -8.96 9.58 -9.65
N TYR A 38 -9.37 8.42 -9.14
CA TYR A 38 -9.73 8.24 -7.74
C TYR A 38 -8.82 7.21 -7.08
N LEU A 39 -8.25 7.60 -5.94
CA LEU A 39 -7.56 6.66 -5.07
C LEU A 39 -8.57 5.61 -4.57
N GLY A 40 -8.32 4.35 -4.91
CA GLY A 40 -9.12 3.23 -4.49
C GLY A 40 -8.69 2.70 -3.11
N ILE A 41 -8.35 1.42 -3.08
CA ILE A 41 -7.90 0.73 -1.87
C ILE A 41 -6.38 0.76 -1.81
N LEU A 42 -5.83 1.01 -0.62
CA LEU A 42 -4.41 0.85 -0.34
C LEU A 42 -4.16 -0.46 0.40
N ILE A 43 -3.23 -1.26 -0.11
CA ILE A 43 -2.72 -2.47 0.52
C ILE A 43 -1.34 -2.16 1.10
N PHE A 44 -1.16 -2.45 2.38
CA PHE A 44 0.11 -2.24 3.08
C PHE A 44 0.76 -3.58 3.41
N THR A 45 2.04 -3.72 3.07
CA THR A 45 2.89 -4.78 3.62
C THR A 45 3.58 -4.24 4.85
N LEU A 46 3.35 -4.86 6.00
CA LEU A 46 3.86 -4.40 7.30
C LEU A 46 4.91 -5.37 7.83
N ARG A 47 5.94 -4.81 8.47
CA ARG A 47 7.00 -5.56 9.13
C ARG A 47 7.17 -5.08 10.56
N PRO A 48 7.57 -5.96 11.50
CA PRO A 48 7.94 -5.52 12.84
C PRO A 48 9.09 -4.52 12.79
N LEU A 49 9.03 -3.48 13.62
CA LEU A 49 10.17 -2.63 13.85
C LEU A 49 11.31 -3.47 14.45
N PRO A 50 12.57 -3.25 14.03
CA PRO A 50 13.70 -3.92 14.64
C PRO A 50 13.71 -3.64 16.15
N VAL A 51 13.68 -4.70 16.96
CA VAL A 51 13.93 -4.56 18.40
C VAL A 51 15.35 -4.07 18.55
N ARG A 52 15.51 -2.81 18.92
CA ARG A 52 16.81 -2.25 19.29
C ARG A 52 17.27 -2.97 20.55
N ARG A 53 18.14 -3.98 20.40
CA ARG A 53 18.81 -4.59 21.57
C ARG A 53 19.68 -3.50 22.21
N PRO A 54 19.66 -3.35 23.55
CA PRO A 54 20.61 -2.48 24.22
C PRO A 54 22.02 -2.99 23.93
N THR A 55 22.86 -2.16 23.33
CA THR A 55 24.31 -2.38 23.28
C THR A 55 24.83 -2.35 24.71
N THR A 56 25.28 -3.50 25.21
CA THR A 56 26.02 -3.63 26.47
C THR A 56 27.49 -3.30 26.21
#